data_AF-A0A1Q7VER7-F1
#
_entry.id   AF-A0A1Q7VER7-F1
#
_cell.length_a   1.000
_cell.length_b   1.000
_cell.length_c   1.000
_cell.angle_alpha   90.00
_cell.angle_beta   90.00
_cell.angle_gamma   90.00
#
_symmetry.space_group_name_H-M   'P 1'
#
loop_
_entity.id
_entity.type
_entity.pdbx_description
1 polymer ?
#
loop_
_entity_poly.entity_id
_entity_poly.type
_entity_poly.pdbx_seq_one_letter_code
_entity_poly.pdbx_strand_id
1 'polypeptide(L)'
;MTDARREASASPVLREVVRRAGHEIRNALSGVAVNLEVVRSRSGREGAGDIASFADRARLQVSAATALTNGLLALVNATLPDQPHAKAKTSAKAGDSVELLLNRDASAFMSDIDQLARAIGISVEQRGANVILKVLPEGQSHSKD
;
A
#
# COMPACT_ATOMS: atom_id res chain seq x y z
N MET A 1 -10.90 -23.12 -32.29
CA MET A 1 -10.78 -24.02 -31.13
C MET A 1 -9.38 -23.80 -30.58
N THR A 2 -9.13 -23.06 -29.52
CA THR A 2 -9.96 -22.40 -28.51
C THR A 2 -9.21 -21.15 -28.12
N ASP A 3 -9.96 -20.11 -27.76
CA ASP A 3 -9.51 -18.98 -26.97
C ASP A 3 -8.33 -19.37 -26.09
N ALA A 4 -7.15 -18.94 -26.52
CA ALA A 4 -6.00 -18.88 -25.64
C ALA A 4 -6.48 -18.06 -24.47
N ARG A 5 -6.71 -18.75 -23.35
CA ARG A 5 -6.74 -18.22 -21.99
C ARG A 5 -5.67 -17.13 -21.89
N ARG A 6 -5.99 -15.91 -22.31
CA ARG A 6 -5.49 -14.70 -21.67
C ARG A 6 -6.22 -14.68 -20.35
N GLU A 7 -5.84 -15.63 -19.50
CA GLU A 7 -5.91 -15.44 -18.06
C GLU A 7 -5.38 -14.02 -17.85
N ALA A 8 -6.21 -13.20 -17.22
CA ALA A 8 -5.79 -11.91 -16.73
C ALA A 8 -4.66 -12.18 -15.73
N SER A 9 -3.43 -12.35 -16.24
CA SER A 9 -2.28 -12.51 -15.37
C SER A 9 -2.16 -11.19 -14.66
N ALA A 10 -2.50 -11.21 -13.36
CA ALA A 10 -2.39 -10.03 -12.52
C ALA A 10 -1.00 -9.44 -12.74
N SER A 11 -0.95 -8.17 -13.14
CA SER A 11 0.30 -7.47 -13.47
C SER A 11 1.36 -7.77 -12.40
N PRO A 12 2.58 -8.24 -12.76
CA PRO A 12 3.64 -8.51 -11.80
C PRO A 12 3.90 -7.34 -10.84
N VAL A 13 3.75 -6.10 -11.33
CA VAL A 13 3.85 -4.88 -10.53
C VAL A 13 2.72 -4.77 -9.51
N LEU A 14 1.47 -5.06 -9.87
CA LEU A 14 0.36 -5.05 -8.92
C LEU A 14 0.51 -6.15 -7.86
N ARG A 15 1.00 -7.32 -8.25
CA ARG A 15 1.34 -8.39 -7.30
C ARG A 15 2.41 -7.94 -6.33
N GLU A 16 3.42 -7.23 -6.82
CA GLU A 16 4.49 -6.69 -5.99
C GLU A 16 4.00 -5.59 -5.05
N VAL A 17 3.14 -4.69 -5.51
CA VAL A 17 2.48 -3.67 -4.68
C VAL A 17 1.72 -4.34 -3.54
N VAL A 18 0.86 -5.32 -3.83
CA VAL A 18 0.08 -6.05 -2.81
C VAL A 18 1.01 -6.80 -1.85
N ARG A 19 2.08 -7.43 -2.35
CA ARG A 19 3.06 -8.15 -1.53
C ARG A 19 3.76 -7.22 -0.55
N ARG A 20 4.28 -6.08 -1.01
CA ARG A 20 4.99 -5.11 -0.18
C ARG A 20 4.06 -4.40 0.80
N ALA A 21 2.89 -3.94 0.35
CA ALA A 21 1.88 -3.35 1.23
C ALA A 21 1.44 -4.32 2.33
N GLY A 22 1.19 -5.58 1.97
CA GLY A 22 0.84 -6.62 2.94
C GLY A 22 1.98 -6.90 3.93
N HIS A 23 3.24 -6.81 3.51
CA HIS A 23 4.39 -6.93 4.41
C HIS A 23 4.43 -5.78 5.42
N GLU A 24 4.34 -4.53 4.96
CA GLU A 24 4.37 -3.35 5.83
C GLU A 24 3.19 -3.30 6.81
N ILE A 25 1.98 -3.67 6.36
CA ILE A 25 0.80 -3.75 7.25
C ILE A 25 1.03 -4.80 8.35
N ARG A 26 1.55 -5.99 8.01
CA ARG A 26 1.84 -7.02 9.02
C ARG A 26 2.95 -6.59 9.98
N ASN A 27 3.97 -5.89 9.50
CA ASN A 27 5.04 -5.34 10.33
C ASN A 27 4.47 -4.34 11.35
N ALA A 28 3.63 -3.40 10.89
CA ALA A 28 3.00 -2.42 11.75
C ALA A 28 2.11 -3.08 12.83
N LEU A 29 1.24 -4.01 12.43
CA LEU A 29 0.36 -4.74 13.35
C LEU A 29 1.15 -5.61 14.35
N SER A 30 2.26 -6.21 13.94
CA SER A 30 3.14 -6.95 14.86
C SER A 30 3.75 -6.01 15.89
N GLY A 31 4.16 -4.80 15.48
CA GLY A 31 4.60 -3.74 16.39
C GLY A 31 3.52 -3.34 17.40
N VAL A 32 2.25 -3.24 16.98
CA VAL A 32 1.12 -2.99 17.89
C VAL A 32 1.01 -4.10 18.94
N ALA A 33 0.97 -5.36 18.52
CA ALA A 33 0.84 -6.50 19.43
C ALA A 33 1.95 -6.54 20.49
N VAL A 34 3.21 -6.34 20.08
CA VAL A 34 4.36 -6.33 20.99
C VAL A 34 4.28 -5.18 21.99
N ASN A 35 3.97 -3.96 21.53
CA ASN A 35 3.87 -2.81 22.43
C ASN A 35 2.71 -2.96 23.44
N LEU A 36 1.56 -3.47 23.00
CA LEU A 36 0.42 -3.71 23.89
C LEU A 36 0.69 -4.81 24.91
N GLU A 37 1.45 -5.85 24.55
CA GLU A 37 1.86 -6.88 25.50
C GLU A 37 2.81 -6.31 26.58
N VAL A 38 3.69 -5.38 26.22
CA VAL A 38 4.51 -4.65 27.20
C VAL A 38 3.65 -3.79 28.12
N VAL A 39 2.69 -3.05 27.59
CA VAL A 39 1.73 -2.28 28.39
C VAL A 39 1.00 -3.21 29.37
N ARG A 40 0.39 -4.29 28.85
CA ARG A 40 -0.35 -5.28 29.65
C ARG A 40 0.49 -5.87 30.79
N SER A 41 1.73 -6.27 30.49
CA SER A 41 2.62 -6.90 31.47
C SER A 41 3.14 -5.95 32.56
N ARG A 42 3.21 -4.63 32.28
CA ARG A 42 3.72 -3.61 33.19
C ARG A 42 2.64 -2.89 33.99
N SER A 43 1.41 -2.77 33.46
CA SER A 43 0.30 -2.09 34.16
C SER A 43 -0.09 -2.71 35.51
N GLY A 44 0.30 -3.96 35.77
CA GLY A 44 0.04 -4.65 37.04
C GLY A 44 1.22 -4.69 38.03
N ARG A 45 2.33 -4.00 37.75
CA ARG A 45 3.54 -4.02 38.61
C ARG A 45 3.70 -2.69 39.34
N GLU A 46 4.17 -2.73 40.59
CA GLU A 46 4.59 -1.52 41.30
C GLU A 46 5.85 -0.94 40.66
N GLY A 47 5.85 0.37 40.45
CA GLY A 47 6.83 1.06 39.61
C GLY A 47 6.38 1.09 38.17
N ALA A 48 5.72 2.19 37.78
CA ALA A 48 5.36 2.48 36.40
C ALA A 48 6.65 2.71 35.58
N GLY A 49 7.30 1.63 35.14
CA GLY A 49 8.23 1.71 34.02
C GLY A 49 7.52 2.38 32.85
N ASP A 50 8.26 3.01 31.94
CA ASP A 50 7.73 3.90 30.89
C ASP A 50 6.67 3.22 29.97
N ILE A 51 5.42 3.09 30.44
CA ILE A 51 4.27 2.49 29.76
C ILE A 51 3.76 3.43 28.66
N ALA A 52 3.87 4.74 28.92
CA ALA A 52 3.43 5.78 28.00
C ALA A 52 4.14 5.66 26.64
N SER A 53 5.46 5.46 26.62
CA SER A 53 6.17 5.35 25.35
C SER A 53 5.78 4.11 24.52
N PHE A 54 5.46 2.98 25.16
CA PHE A 54 4.95 1.80 24.43
C PHE A 54 3.55 2.03 23.90
N ALA A 55 2.66 2.66 24.67
CA ALA A 55 1.33 3.03 24.20
C ALA A 55 1.40 4.01 23.01
N ASP A 56 2.28 5.01 23.08
CA ASP A 56 2.52 5.96 21.98
C ASP A 56 3.06 5.27 20.73
N ARG A 57 4.02 4.34 20.88
CA ARG A 57 4.52 3.54 19.76
C ARG A 57 3.41 2.68 19.15
N ALA A 58 2.58 2.04 19.96
CA ALA A 58 1.44 1.27 19.46
C ALA A 58 0.49 2.17 18.64
N ARG A 59 0.17 3.38 19.13
CA ARG A 59 -0.66 4.36 18.42
C ARG A 59 -0.06 4.76 17.07
N LEU A 60 1.25 5.01 17.02
CA LEU A 60 1.95 5.34 15.78
C LEU A 60 1.89 4.17 14.77
N GLN A 61 2.06 2.93 15.25
CA GLN A 61 1.98 1.74 14.40
C GLN A 61 0.54 1.47 13.88
N VAL A 62 -0.50 1.71 14.69
CA VAL A 62 -1.89 1.71 14.21
C VAL A 62 -2.07 2.74 13.11
N SER A 63 -1.58 3.96 13.32
CA SER A 63 -1.68 5.04 12.33
C SER A 63 -1.00 4.67 11.01
N ALA A 64 0.17 4.03 11.07
CA ALA A 64 0.88 3.52 9.90
C ALA A 64 0.09 2.42 9.17
N ALA A 65 -0.45 1.44 9.90
CA ALA A 65 -1.26 0.36 9.32
C ALA A 65 -2.52 0.92 8.64
N THR A 66 -3.20 1.89 9.27
CA THR A 66 -4.37 2.58 8.68
C THR A 66 -3.99 3.32 7.40
N ALA A 67 -2.91 4.10 7.39
CA ALA A 67 -2.47 4.82 6.19
C ALA A 67 -2.15 3.87 5.02
N LEU A 68 -1.42 2.78 5.28
CA LEU A 68 -1.13 1.75 4.28
C LEU A 68 -2.39 1.08 3.73
N THR A 69 -3.36 0.81 4.61
CA THR A 69 -4.64 0.18 4.23
C THR A 69 -5.49 1.13 3.38
N ASN A 70 -5.58 2.41 3.78
CA ASN A 70 -6.30 3.43 3.04
C ASN A 70 -5.68 3.65 1.65
N GLY A 71 -4.35 3.75 1.56
CA GLY A 71 -3.66 3.86 0.26
C GLY A 71 -3.87 2.65 -0.64
N LEU A 72 -3.92 1.43 -0.07
CA LEU A 72 -4.22 0.23 -0.85
C LEU A 72 -5.68 0.22 -1.33
N LEU A 73 -6.64 0.61 -0.48
CA LEU A 73 -8.05 0.74 -0.84
C LEU A 73 -8.24 1.84 -1.90
N ALA A 74 -7.55 2.97 -1.77
CA ALA A 74 -7.54 4.05 -2.75
C ALA A 74 -7.07 3.55 -4.13
N LEU A 75 -5.96 2.80 -4.16
CA LEU A 75 -5.45 2.20 -5.40
C LEU A 75 -6.44 1.20 -6.02
N VAL A 76 -7.05 0.34 -5.20
CA VAL A 76 -8.07 -0.62 -5.67
C VAL A 76 -9.29 0.13 -6.22
N ASN A 77 -9.80 1.11 -5.49
CA ASN A 77 -10.97 1.90 -5.91
C ASN A 77 -10.71 2.70 -7.18
N ALA A 78 -9.47 3.16 -7.39
CA ALA A 78 -9.09 3.89 -8.59
C ALA A 78 -8.97 2.98 -9.83
N THR A 79 -8.67 1.70 -9.64
CA THR A 79 -8.43 0.72 -10.72
C THR A 79 -9.63 -0.19 -11.02
N LEU A 80 -10.57 -0.32 -10.09
CA LEU A 80 -11.80 -1.08 -10.31
C LEU A 80 -12.66 -0.40 -11.39
N PRO A 81 -13.16 -1.16 -12.38
CA PRO A 81 -14.07 -0.64 -13.40
C PRO A 81 -15.43 -0.28 -12.79
N ASP A 82 -16.00 0.86 -13.20
CA ASP A 82 -17.36 1.28 -12.80
C ASP A 82 -18.48 0.36 -13.33
N GLN A 83 -18.15 -0.54 -14.28
CA GLN A 83 -19.05 -1.51 -14.87
C GLN A 83 -18.47 -2.93 -14.69
N PRO A 84 -19.26 -3.91 -14.20
CA PRO A 84 -18.77 -5.28 -13.92
C PRO A 84 -18.27 -6.04 -15.16
N HIS A 85 -18.47 -5.51 -16.36
CA HIS A 85 -18.01 -6.08 -17.63
C HIS A 85 -16.93 -5.25 -18.33
N ALA A 86 -16.59 -4.06 -17.82
CA ALA A 86 -15.49 -3.29 -18.37
C ALA A 86 -14.18 -3.89 -17.86
N LYS A 87 -13.35 -4.43 -18.76
CA LYS A 87 -12.01 -4.89 -18.39
C LYS A 87 -11.18 -3.67 -18.01
N ALA A 88 -10.63 -3.66 -16.80
CA ALA A 88 -9.58 -2.72 -16.43
C ALA A 88 -8.45 -2.82 -17.48
N LYS A 89 -8.15 -1.70 -18.15
CA LYS A 89 -7.05 -1.66 -19.12
C LYS A 89 -5.74 -1.52 -18.35
N THR A 90 -5.11 -2.65 -18.06
CA THR A 90 -3.71 -2.69 -17.64
C THR A 90 -2.85 -2.89 -18.87
N SER A 91 -2.06 -1.90 -19.28
CA SER A 91 -1.00 -2.13 -20.25
C SER A 91 0.30 -2.34 -19.51
N ALA A 92 0.78 -3.58 -19.50
CA ALA A 92 2.15 -3.86 -19.11
C ALA A 92 3.06 -3.32 -20.22
N LYS A 93 3.85 -2.28 -19.94
CA LYS A 93 5.02 -1.97 -20.76
C LYS A 93 6.13 -2.94 -20.32
N ALA A 94 6.97 -3.40 -21.24
CA ALA A 94 8.07 -4.30 -20.90
C ALA A 94 8.98 -3.63 -19.84
N GLY A 95 8.99 -4.16 -18.61
CA GLY A 95 9.78 -3.64 -17.49
C GLY A 95 9.03 -3.61 -16.15
N ASP A 96 9.67 -3.00 -15.14
CA ASP A 96 9.21 -2.88 -13.74
C ASP A 96 8.06 -1.88 -13.53
N SER A 97 7.26 -1.61 -14.57
CA SER A 97 6.21 -0.58 -14.56
C SER A 97 4.88 -1.07 -15.14
N VAL A 98 3.77 -0.64 -14.52
CA VAL A 98 2.42 -0.85 -15.01
C VAL A 98 1.70 0.48 -15.16
N GLU A 99 1.06 0.68 -16.29
CA GLU A 99 0.16 1.81 -16.52
C GLU A 99 -1.28 1.35 -16.23
N LEU A 100 -1.94 2.07 -15.33
CA LEU A 100 -3.28 1.85 -14.84
C LEU A 100 -4.16 3.00 -15.29
N LEU A 101 -5.24 2.68 -16.00
CA LEU A 101 -6.29 3.65 -16.26
C LEU A 101 -7.11 3.86 -14.98
N LEU A 102 -7.26 5.11 -14.56
CA LEU A 102 -8.06 5.47 -13.40
C LEU A 102 -9.51 5.67 -13.87
N ASN A 103 -10.46 5.03 -13.20
CA ASN A 103 -11.87 5.15 -13.56
C ASN A 103 -12.60 6.27 -12.79
N ARG A 104 -11.94 6.89 -11.80
CA ARG A 104 -12.47 7.99 -11.00
C ARG A 104 -11.57 9.20 -11.07
N ASP A 105 -12.05 10.34 -10.55
CA ASP A 105 -11.23 11.53 -10.31
C ASP A 105 -10.13 11.17 -9.29
N ALA A 106 -9.02 10.66 -9.80
CA ALA A 106 -7.94 10.11 -9.00
C ALA A 106 -7.29 11.17 -8.13
N SER A 107 -7.45 12.45 -8.46
CA SER A 107 -7.01 13.59 -7.65
C SER A 107 -7.44 13.46 -6.19
N ALA A 108 -8.65 12.95 -5.93
CA ALA A 108 -9.17 12.74 -4.58
C ALA A 108 -8.41 11.66 -3.78
N PHE A 109 -7.71 10.75 -4.46
CA PHE A 109 -7.06 9.59 -3.88
C PHE A 109 -5.53 9.62 -4.02
N MET A 110 -4.98 10.56 -4.79
CA MET A 110 -3.54 10.64 -5.09
C MET A 110 -2.69 10.76 -3.83
N SER A 111 -3.13 11.51 -2.82
CA SER A 111 -2.40 11.65 -1.56
C SER A 111 -2.21 10.30 -0.85
N ASP A 112 -3.27 9.48 -0.80
CA ASP A 112 -3.22 8.17 -0.16
C ASP A 112 -2.39 7.17 -0.97
N ILE A 113 -2.49 7.23 -2.30
CA ILE A 113 -1.70 6.41 -3.22
C ILE A 113 -0.21 6.77 -3.13
N ASP A 114 0.13 8.06 -3.04
CA ASP A 114 1.51 8.53 -2.89
C ASP A 114 2.09 8.13 -1.53
N GLN A 115 1.30 8.22 -0.46
CA GLN A 115 1.74 7.79 0.86
C GLN A 115 2.02 6.29 0.90
N LEU A 116 1.14 5.47 0.32
CA LEU A 116 1.39 4.05 0.14
C LEU A 116 2.69 3.85 -0.64
N ALA A 117 2.80 4.45 -1.82
CA ALA A 117 3.90 4.25 -2.74
C ALA A 117 5.27 4.57 -2.11
N ARG A 118 5.35 5.65 -1.33
CA ARG A 118 6.55 5.98 -0.54
C ARG A 118 6.90 4.91 0.49
N ALA A 119 5.89 4.37 1.19
CA ALA A 119 6.11 3.34 2.20
C ALA A 119 6.56 1.99 1.60
N ILE A 120 6.16 1.68 0.37
CA ILE A 120 6.45 0.38 -0.27
C ILE A 120 7.50 0.45 -1.40
N GLY A 121 8.18 1.58 -1.58
CA GLY A 121 9.22 1.75 -2.60
C GLY A 121 8.68 1.63 -4.03
N ILE A 122 7.55 2.28 -4.30
CA ILE A 122 6.94 2.39 -5.63
C ILE A 122 6.94 3.87 -6.01
N SER A 123 7.20 4.19 -7.27
CA SER A 123 6.94 5.54 -7.81
C SER A 123 5.59 5.60 -8.48
N VAL A 124 4.91 6.73 -8.31
CA VAL A 124 3.59 7.02 -8.88
C VAL A 124 3.76 8.24 -9.78
N GLU A 125 3.31 8.14 -11.01
CA GLU A 125 3.27 9.25 -11.96
C GLU A 125 1.86 9.36 -12.54
N GLN A 126 1.22 10.53 -12.41
CA GLN A 126 -0.07 10.78 -13.05
C GLN A 126 0.13 11.38 -14.45
N ARG A 127 -0.46 10.74 -15.46
CA ARG A 127 -0.51 11.22 -16.85
C ARG A 127 -1.96 11.32 -17.30
N GLY A 128 -2.57 12.49 -17.06
CA GLY A 128 -3.99 12.69 -17.32
C GLY A 128 -4.86 11.76 -16.46
N ALA A 129 -5.63 10.88 -17.10
CA ALA A 129 -6.45 9.86 -16.44
C ALA A 129 -5.68 8.56 -16.12
N ASN A 130 -4.40 8.47 -16.48
CA ASN A 130 -3.58 7.29 -16.20
C ASN A 130 -2.70 7.52 -14.98
N VAL A 131 -2.52 6.48 -14.18
CA VAL A 131 -1.45 6.39 -13.18
C VAL A 131 -0.47 5.32 -13.60
N ILE A 132 0.80 5.68 -13.64
CA ILE A 132 1.90 4.76 -13.87
C ILE A 132 2.51 4.42 -12.51
N LEU A 133 2.49 3.13 -12.18
CA LEU A 133 3.22 2.60 -11.04
C LEU A 133 4.51 1.97 -11.54
N LYS A 134 5.63 2.26 -10.87
CA LYS A 134 6.91 1.61 -11.15
C LYS A 134 7.55 1.13 -9.85
N VAL A 135 7.99 -0.12 -9.86
CA VAL A 135 8.71 -0.70 -8.73
C VAL A 135 10.11 -0.10 -8.70
N LEU A 136 10.49 0.47 -7.55
CA LEU A 136 11.85 0.98 -7.36
C LEU A 136 12.78 -0.17 -6.90
N PRO A 137 14.05 -0.16 -7.33
CA PRO A 137 15.07 -1.04 -6.78
C PRO A 137 15.16 -0.87 -5.26
N GLU A 138 15.41 -1.96 -4.54
CA GLU A 138 15.61 -1.90 -3.09
C GLU A 138 16.74 -0.91 -2.75
N GLY A 139 16.45 0.05 -1.86
CA GLY A 139 17.40 1.09 -1.44
C GLY A 139 17.23 2.47 -2.11
N GLN A 140 16.42 2.61 -3.16
CA GLN A 140 16.03 3.92 -3.70
C GLN A 140 14.66 4.33 -3.14
N SER A 141 14.65 5.00 -1.99
CA SER A 141 13.47 5.78 -1.58
C SER A 141 13.40 7.06 -2.39
N HIS A 142 12.18 7.57 -2.64
CA HIS A 142 11.94 8.89 -3.21
C HIS A 142 12.89 9.91 -2.59
N SER A 143 13.78 10.48 -3.40
CA SER A 143 14.65 11.57 -2.95
C SER A 143 13.75 12.67 -2.37
N LYS A 144 14.03 13.06 -1.13
CA LYS A 144 13.41 14.24 -0.53
C LYS A 144 14.06 15.46 -1.20
N ASP A 145 13.39 16.01 -2.19
CA ASP A 145 13.53 17.41 -2.55
C ASP A 145 12.51 18.23 -1.72
#